data_AF-U7L2R0-F1
#
_entry.id   AF-U7L2R0-F1
#
_cell.length_a   1.000
_cell.length_b   1.000
_cell.length_c   1.000
_cell.angle_alpha   90.00
_cell.angle_beta   90.00
_cell.angle_gamma   90.00
#
_symmetry.space_group_name_H-M   'P 1'
#
loop_
_entity.id
_entity.type
_entity.pdbx_description
1 polymer ?
#
loop_
_entity_poly.entity_id
_entity_poly.type
_entity_poly.pdbx_seq_one_letter_code
_entity_poly.pdbx_strand_id
1 'polypeptide(L)'
;MPNSLTSPCAILAVTAVAFVSGCSNSDEPNKADSEPNFTGSSATSEVSEESSSSNTDDEGAGASDSAKEPSTATVTEKAQKSAASGENKIIPVEDLYSLWVPALCEHDAGTLVDGTLPEHLKTGYPNAAAGLKLNKDGTPKGAYADINGDGKDEAVITYVCDQGGVAWPDNLLIYDNDLNYITQVEDWTRNGMEPARRHINQLEWTDDTVTVTWRAYGEGESGAVATQELTGNLTLDGDKANLEMTGHRKTS
;
A
#
# COMPACT_ATOMS: atom_id res chain seq x y z
N MET A 1 -34.77 -74.16 15.11
CA MET A 1 -36.14 -73.78 14.69
C MET A 1 -36.11 -72.31 14.33
N PRO A 2 -36.42 -71.92 13.08
CA PRO A 2 -36.40 -70.54 12.62
C PRO A 2 -37.80 -69.91 12.58
N ASN A 3 -37.85 -68.57 12.53
CA ASN A 3 -38.74 -67.73 11.73
C ASN A 3 -38.52 -66.26 12.13
N SER A 4 -38.61 -65.21 11.31
CA SER A 4 -38.49 -64.95 9.85
C SER A 4 -39.35 -63.71 9.55
N LEU A 5 -38.75 -62.67 8.97
CA LEU A 5 -39.42 -61.66 8.11
C LEU A 5 -40.43 -60.72 8.84
N THR A 6 -40.83 -59.53 8.33
CA THR A 6 -40.75 -58.96 6.97
C THR A 6 -40.75 -57.42 7.01
N SER A 7 -40.18 -56.77 5.99
CA SER A 7 -40.45 -55.36 5.63
C SER A 7 -41.71 -55.27 4.75
N PRO A 8 -42.31 -54.07 4.60
CA PRO A 8 -42.67 -53.67 3.24
C PRO A 8 -42.24 -52.24 2.87
N CYS A 9 -41.86 -52.09 1.60
CA CYS A 9 -41.67 -50.83 0.89
C CYS A 9 -42.98 -50.45 0.17
N ALA A 10 -43.32 -49.16 0.09
CA ALA A 10 -44.52 -48.67 -0.61
C ALA A 10 -44.23 -47.41 -1.46
N ILE A 11 -43.72 -47.67 -2.67
CA ILE A 11 -43.97 -47.01 -3.96
C ILE A 11 -44.70 -45.64 -3.96
N LEU A 12 -43.95 -44.62 -4.39
CA LEU A 12 -44.29 -43.55 -5.36
C LEU A 12 -45.75 -43.16 -5.63
N ALA A 13 -46.00 -41.85 -5.56
CA ALA A 13 -46.75 -41.12 -6.58
C ALA A 13 -46.13 -39.72 -6.80
N VAL A 14 -45.77 -39.40 -8.05
CA VAL A 14 -45.34 -38.06 -8.46
C VAL A 14 -46.50 -37.38 -9.20
N THR A 15 -46.88 -36.18 -8.78
CA THR A 15 -47.74 -35.29 -9.55
C THR A 15 -47.11 -33.89 -9.60
N ALA A 16 -46.52 -33.56 -10.75
CA ALA A 16 -46.10 -32.21 -11.04
C ALA A 16 -47.30 -31.37 -11.46
N VAL A 17 -47.42 -30.15 -10.92
CA VAL A 17 -48.26 -29.09 -11.47
C VAL A 17 -47.42 -27.82 -11.49
N ALA A 18 -47.15 -27.32 -12.69
CA ALA A 18 -46.52 -26.02 -12.88
C ALA A 18 -47.59 -24.93 -12.95
N PHE A 19 -47.32 -23.78 -12.31
CA PHE A 19 -48.02 -22.54 -12.58
C PHE A 19 -47.00 -21.46 -12.96
N VAL A 20 -47.42 -20.61 -13.90
CA VAL A 20 -46.62 -19.55 -14.53
C VAL A 20 -47.11 -18.18 -14.05
N SER A 21 -46.27 -17.15 -14.18
CA SER A 21 -46.44 -15.74 -13.77
C SER A 21 -46.32 -15.49 -12.25
N GLY A 22 -45.76 -14.38 -11.77
CA GLY A 22 -45.12 -13.24 -12.45
C GLY A 22 -45.09 -11.98 -11.56
N CYS A 23 -44.13 -11.08 -11.80
CA CYS A 23 -43.99 -9.72 -11.22
C CYS A 23 -43.36 -9.56 -9.80
N SER A 24 -42.14 -9.00 -9.81
CA SER A 24 -41.65 -7.84 -9.04
C SER A 24 -41.30 -7.89 -7.53
N ASN A 25 -40.25 -7.09 -7.24
CA ASN A 25 -39.76 -6.57 -5.95
C ASN A 25 -38.98 -7.57 -5.04
N SER A 26 -37.87 -7.19 -4.38
CA SER A 26 -37.16 -5.89 -4.31
C SER A 26 -35.67 -6.08 -4.02
N ASP A 27 -34.89 -5.02 -4.27
CA ASP A 27 -33.46 -4.87 -3.97
C ASP A 27 -33.13 -4.95 -2.47
N GLU A 28 -31.99 -5.55 -2.12
CA GLU A 28 -31.07 -5.11 -1.04
C GLU A 28 -29.72 -5.90 -1.14
N PRO A 29 -28.60 -5.42 -0.56
CA PRO A 29 -27.57 -4.86 -1.43
C PRO A 29 -26.30 -5.71 -1.57
N ASN A 30 -25.56 -5.45 -2.66
CA ASN A 30 -24.21 -5.96 -2.85
C ASN A 30 -23.28 -5.49 -1.71
N LYS A 31 -22.82 -6.44 -0.89
CA LYS A 31 -21.58 -6.26 -0.13
C LYS A 31 -20.42 -6.36 -1.12
N ALA A 32 -20.00 -5.22 -1.66
CA ALA A 32 -18.80 -5.16 -2.49
C ALA A 32 -17.58 -5.55 -1.63
N ASP A 33 -16.83 -6.55 -2.09
CA ASP A 33 -15.46 -6.75 -1.63
C ASP A 33 -14.61 -5.64 -2.27
N SER A 34 -14.36 -4.57 -1.51
CA SER A 34 -13.47 -3.49 -1.91
C SER A 34 -12.02 -3.94 -1.73
N GLU A 35 -11.46 -4.57 -2.76
CA GLU A 35 -10.02 -4.85 -2.83
C GLU A 35 -9.28 -3.64 -3.43
N PRO A 36 -8.41 -2.96 -2.66
CA PRO A 36 -7.44 -2.04 -3.22
C PRO A 36 -6.31 -2.89 -3.85
N ASN A 37 -6.48 -3.19 -5.14
CA ASN A 37 -5.46 -3.80 -5.97
C ASN A 37 -4.42 -2.73 -6.37
N PHE A 38 -3.18 -3.13 -6.67
CA PHE A 38 -2.04 -2.24 -6.99
C PHE A 38 -2.21 -1.42 -8.30
N THR A 39 -3.41 -1.41 -8.86
CA THR A 39 -3.77 -0.85 -10.16
C THR A 39 -4.69 0.38 -9.99
N GLY A 40 -4.26 1.33 -9.15
CA GLY A 40 -4.86 2.66 -9.10
C GLY A 40 -4.63 3.36 -10.43
N SER A 41 -5.56 3.26 -11.36
CA SER A 41 -5.46 3.92 -12.67
C SER A 41 -5.66 5.42 -12.49
N SER A 42 -4.59 6.20 -12.51
CA SER A 42 -4.69 7.65 -12.69
C SER A 42 -5.56 7.93 -13.92
N ALA A 43 -6.63 8.71 -13.75
CA ALA A 43 -7.56 9.00 -14.82
C ALA A 43 -6.94 10.02 -15.79
N THR A 44 -6.13 9.54 -16.76
CA THR A 44 -5.62 10.36 -17.85
C THR A 44 -6.80 10.94 -18.63
N SER A 45 -7.06 12.23 -18.43
CA SER A 45 -8.10 12.95 -19.15
C SER A 45 -7.67 13.15 -20.59
N GLU A 46 -8.39 12.53 -21.53
CA GLU A 46 -8.22 12.77 -22.96
C GLU A 46 -8.51 14.24 -23.28
N VAL A 47 -7.55 14.93 -23.90
CA VAL A 47 -7.84 16.07 -24.78
C VAL A 47 -7.10 15.84 -26.09
N SER A 48 -7.86 15.38 -27.09
CA SER A 48 -7.48 15.49 -28.49
C SER A 48 -7.74 16.91 -28.96
N GLU A 49 -6.76 17.56 -29.58
CA GLU A 49 -6.86 17.96 -31.00
C GLU A 49 -5.54 18.60 -31.50
N GLU A 50 -5.23 18.38 -32.78
CA GLU A 50 -4.07 18.95 -33.45
C GLU A 50 -4.17 20.47 -33.64
N SER A 51 -3.02 21.14 -33.68
CA SER A 51 -2.78 22.19 -34.68
C SER A 51 -1.28 22.38 -34.95
N SER A 52 -0.85 22.07 -36.17
CA SER A 52 0.49 22.44 -36.65
C SER A 52 0.58 23.94 -36.93
N SER A 53 1.70 24.58 -36.59
CA SER A 53 2.28 25.60 -37.46
C SER A 53 3.80 25.74 -37.25
N SER A 54 4.52 25.64 -38.35
CA SER A 54 5.96 25.92 -38.49
C SER A 54 6.24 27.42 -38.54
N ASN A 55 7.44 27.85 -38.15
CA ASN A 55 8.17 28.89 -38.88
C ASN A 55 9.68 28.88 -38.58
N THR A 56 10.45 29.12 -39.64
CA THR A 56 11.89 29.43 -39.68
C THR A 56 12.06 30.63 -40.63
N ASP A 57 13.13 31.42 -40.67
CA ASP A 57 14.43 31.45 -39.99
C ASP A 57 14.76 32.92 -39.64
N ASP A 58 15.73 33.22 -38.77
CA ASP A 58 16.73 34.27 -39.07
C ASP A 58 17.97 34.25 -38.16
N GLU A 59 19.16 34.45 -38.75
CA GLU A 59 20.44 34.66 -38.05
C GLU A 59 20.74 36.17 -37.90
N GLY A 60 21.27 36.61 -36.75
CA GLY A 60 21.68 38.01 -36.56
C GLY A 60 22.80 38.19 -35.55
N ALA A 61 24.05 38.29 -36.02
CA ALA A 61 25.22 38.56 -35.19
C ALA A 61 25.43 40.07 -34.91
N GLY A 62 25.95 40.44 -33.73
CA GLY A 62 26.29 41.84 -33.42
C GLY A 62 26.83 42.10 -32.00
N ALA A 63 28.14 42.33 -31.89
CA ALA A 63 28.93 42.45 -30.67
C ALA A 63 28.78 43.73 -29.81
N SER A 64 29.33 43.66 -28.57
CA SER A 64 29.81 44.76 -27.70
C SER A 64 28.74 45.65 -27.03
N ASP A 65 28.81 46.03 -25.75
CA ASP A 65 29.97 46.64 -25.06
C ASP A 65 29.92 46.48 -23.50
N SER A 66 30.81 47.19 -22.80
CA SER A 66 31.31 46.92 -21.45
C SER A 66 30.66 47.74 -20.31
N ALA A 67 30.90 47.28 -19.07
CA ALA A 67 30.73 47.99 -17.79
C ALA A 67 29.27 48.32 -17.37
N LYS A 68 28.83 48.00 -16.14
CA LYS A 68 29.39 48.50 -14.86
C LYS A 68 28.78 47.74 -13.66
N GLU A 69 29.44 47.81 -12.51
CA GLU A 69 29.12 47.08 -11.27
C GLU A 69 27.68 47.23 -10.76
N PRO A 70 27.09 46.19 -10.13
CA PRO A 70 25.85 46.29 -9.38
C PRO A 70 26.09 46.81 -7.96
N SER A 71 25.35 47.85 -7.57
CA SER A 71 25.23 48.27 -6.17
C SER A 71 24.09 47.50 -5.48
N THR A 72 24.43 46.84 -4.37
CA THR A 72 23.62 46.70 -3.15
C THR A 72 22.12 46.37 -3.29
N ALA A 73 21.73 45.12 -3.02
CA ALA A 73 20.54 44.81 -2.20
C ALA A 73 20.52 43.33 -1.77
N THR A 74 20.35 43.10 -0.48
CA THR A 74 20.04 41.79 0.10
C THR A 74 18.61 41.39 -0.29
N VAL A 75 18.41 40.20 -0.87
CA VAL A 75 17.10 39.55 -0.92
C VAL A 75 17.25 38.14 -0.34
N THR A 76 16.43 37.86 0.66
CA THR A 76 16.37 36.57 1.35
C THR A 76 16.02 35.46 0.38
N GLU A 77 16.99 34.63 0.02
CA GLU A 77 16.77 33.43 -0.77
C GLU A 77 16.10 32.36 0.12
N LYS A 78 14.78 32.48 0.28
CA LYS A 78 13.95 31.37 0.74
C LYS A 78 13.97 30.35 -0.39
N ALA A 79 14.83 29.34 -0.26
CA ALA A 79 14.97 28.27 -1.25
C ALA A 79 13.61 27.60 -1.46
N GLN A 80 12.93 27.96 -2.56
CA GLN A 80 11.91 27.09 -3.12
C GLN A 80 12.65 25.85 -3.62
N LYS A 81 12.35 24.69 -3.00
CA LYS A 81 12.66 23.35 -3.56
C LYS A 81 12.09 23.37 -4.97
N SER A 82 12.96 23.57 -5.97
CA SER A 82 12.55 23.53 -7.36
C SER A 82 12.13 22.09 -7.63
N ALA A 83 10.81 21.85 -7.73
CA ALA A 83 10.29 20.53 -8.03
C ALA A 83 10.98 20.03 -9.32
N ALA A 84 11.72 18.94 -9.20
CA ALA A 84 12.35 18.30 -10.33
C ALA A 84 11.25 17.56 -11.09
N SER A 85 10.61 18.28 -12.01
CA SER A 85 9.58 17.76 -12.92
C SER A 85 10.19 16.72 -13.86
N GLY A 86 10.39 15.52 -13.32
CA GLY A 86 10.37 14.27 -14.06
C GLY A 86 8.97 13.69 -13.97
N GLU A 87 8.55 12.99 -15.01
CA GLU A 87 7.26 12.32 -15.06
C GLU A 87 7.14 11.25 -13.97
N ASN A 88 5.95 11.06 -13.43
CA ASN A 88 5.65 9.99 -12.49
C ASN A 88 5.75 8.62 -13.20
N LYS A 89 6.64 7.76 -12.73
CA LYS A 89 6.90 6.43 -13.30
C LYS A 89 5.83 5.45 -12.82
N ILE A 90 5.21 4.74 -13.77
CA ILE A 90 4.41 3.55 -13.45
C ILE A 90 5.37 2.45 -12.97
N ILE A 91 5.31 2.09 -11.70
CA ILE A 91 6.12 1.02 -11.11
C ILE A 91 5.38 -0.33 -11.30
N PRO A 92 5.94 -1.28 -12.06
CA PRO A 92 5.36 -2.62 -12.22
C PRO A 92 5.35 -3.39 -10.90
N VAL A 93 4.31 -4.21 -10.68
CA VAL A 93 4.15 -5.00 -9.44
C VAL A 93 5.23 -6.08 -9.31
N GLU A 94 5.74 -6.57 -10.44
CA GLU A 94 6.84 -7.51 -10.53
C GLU A 94 8.17 -6.96 -9.99
N ASP A 95 8.45 -5.66 -10.14
CA ASP A 95 9.68 -5.04 -9.65
C ASP A 95 9.76 -5.12 -8.11
N LEU A 96 8.60 -5.04 -7.44
CA LEU A 96 8.48 -5.09 -5.97
C LEU A 96 9.05 -6.38 -5.37
N TYR A 97 9.02 -7.50 -6.11
CA TYR A 97 9.57 -8.78 -5.67
C TYR A 97 11.11 -8.80 -5.61
N SER A 98 11.76 -7.74 -6.10
CA SER A 98 13.21 -7.56 -6.14
C SER A 98 13.70 -6.30 -5.40
N LEU A 99 12.87 -5.70 -4.53
CA LEU A 99 13.26 -4.54 -3.72
C LEU A 99 14.50 -4.81 -2.86
N TRP A 100 15.32 -3.77 -2.65
CA TRP A 100 16.25 -3.76 -1.53
C TRP A 100 15.50 -3.40 -0.25
N VAL A 101 15.70 -4.16 0.83
CA VAL A 101 15.14 -3.86 2.15
C VAL A 101 16.25 -3.54 3.16
N PRO A 102 16.04 -2.60 4.10
CA PRO A 102 16.98 -2.33 5.17
C PRO A 102 17.04 -3.48 6.19
N ALA A 103 18.03 -3.44 7.08
CA ALA A 103 18.16 -4.40 8.16
C ALA A 103 17.02 -4.18 9.17
N LEU A 104 16.13 -5.16 9.28
CA LEU A 104 14.90 -5.08 10.07
C LEU A 104 14.65 -6.37 10.82
N CYS A 105 14.06 -6.24 12.01
CA CYS A 105 13.71 -7.36 12.87
C CYS A 105 14.88 -8.36 13.03
N GLU A 106 16.08 -7.88 13.36
CA GLU A 106 17.29 -8.70 13.54
C GLU A 106 17.78 -9.44 12.27
N HIS A 107 17.14 -9.26 11.11
CA HIS A 107 17.63 -9.73 9.80
C HIS A 107 18.56 -8.68 9.17
N ASP A 108 19.52 -9.14 8.36
CA ASP A 108 20.43 -8.28 7.61
C ASP A 108 19.70 -7.60 6.42
N ALA A 109 20.22 -6.44 6.00
CA ALA A 109 19.74 -5.73 4.82
C ALA A 109 20.08 -6.49 3.53
N GLY A 110 19.24 -6.37 2.50
CA GLY A 110 19.56 -6.90 1.18
C GLY A 110 18.39 -6.92 0.20
N THR A 111 18.68 -7.42 -1.01
CA THR A 111 17.70 -7.51 -2.10
C THR A 111 16.83 -8.75 -1.94
N LEU A 112 15.52 -8.58 -2.08
CA LEU A 112 14.55 -9.67 -2.10
C LEU A 112 14.74 -10.55 -3.34
N VAL A 113 14.42 -11.83 -3.20
CA VAL A 113 14.30 -12.79 -4.31
C VAL A 113 12.90 -13.39 -4.19
N ASP A 114 12.11 -13.26 -5.25
CA ASP A 114 10.69 -13.65 -5.27
C ASP A 114 9.91 -13.09 -4.06
N GLY A 115 10.18 -11.81 -3.71
CA GLY A 115 9.53 -11.09 -2.61
C GLY A 115 9.94 -11.55 -1.20
N THR A 116 10.91 -12.45 -1.09
CA THR A 116 11.39 -13.01 0.18
C THR A 116 12.85 -12.63 0.41
N LEU A 117 13.22 -12.34 1.67
CA LEU A 117 14.62 -12.09 2.00
C LEU A 117 15.43 -13.40 1.86
N PRO A 118 16.58 -13.40 1.16
CA PRO A 118 17.44 -14.57 1.06
C PRO A 118 17.80 -15.19 2.42
N GLU A 119 17.74 -16.52 2.51
CA GLU A 119 17.90 -17.26 3.79
C GLU A 119 19.20 -16.91 4.55
N HIS A 120 20.28 -16.64 3.83
CA HIS A 120 21.59 -16.30 4.42
C HIS A 120 21.67 -14.90 5.03
N LEU A 121 20.67 -14.04 4.77
CA LEU A 121 20.51 -12.71 5.38
C LEU A 121 19.50 -12.74 6.54
N LYS A 122 18.82 -13.87 6.77
CA LYS A 122 17.90 -13.98 7.89
C LYS A 122 18.67 -14.28 9.18
N THR A 123 18.13 -13.77 10.30
CA THR A 123 18.54 -14.22 11.63
C THR A 123 18.42 -15.75 11.75
N GLY A 124 19.33 -16.36 12.51
CA GLY A 124 19.50 -17.82 12.61
C GLY A 124 18.40 -18.59 13.36
N TYR A 125 17.20 -18.02 13.50
CA TYR A 125 16.06 -18.73 14.08
C TYR A 125 15.53 -19.80 13.10
N PRO A 126 15.30 -21.06 13.55
CA PRO A 126 14.77 -22.09 12.69
C PRO A 126 13.42 -21.71 12.06
N ASN A 127 13.34 -21.76 10.72
CA ASN A 127 12.16 -21.38 9.93
C ASN A 127 11.80 -19.89 9.96
N ALA A 128 12.74 -18.99 10.24
CA ALA A 128 12.49 -17.55 10.17
C ALA A 128 11.96 -17.12 8.79
N ALA A 129 10.97 -16.23 8.79
CA ALA A 129 10.37 -15.69 7.58
C ALA A 129 10.54 -14.16 7.57
N ALA A 130 10.93 -13.62 6.42
CA ALA A 130 11.04 -12.17 6.20
C ALA A 130 10.81 -11.88 4.71
N GLY A 131 9.93 -10.93 4.38
CA GLY A 131 9.50 -10.69 3.00
C GLY A 131 8.28 -9.79 2.88
N LEU A 132 7.79 -9.60 1.66
CA LEU A 132 6.57 -8.83 1.36
C LEU A 132 5.35 -9.44 2.06
N LYS A 133 4.50 -8.59 2.63
CA LYS A 133 3.14 -9.01 3.02
C LYS A 133 2.32 -9.16 1.74
N LEU A 134 1.63 -10.28 1.56
CA LEU A 134 0.75 -10.48 0.43
C LEU A 134 -0.73 -10.28 0.80
N ASN A 135 -1.52 -9.86 -0.18
CA ASN A 135 -2.97 -9.89 -0.19
C ASN A 135 -3.48 -11.32 -0.45
N LYS A 136 -4.81 -11.53 -0.43
CA LYS A 136 -5.43 -12.87 -0.60
C LYS A 136 -5.29 -13.42 -2.03
N ASP A 137 -5.22 -12.53 -3.01
CA ASP A 137 -4.96 -12.81 -4.42
C ASP A 137 -3.48 -13.12 -4.72
N GLY A 138 -2.59 -12.93 -3.75
CA GLY A 138 -1.14 -13.13 -3.87
C GLY A 138 -0.36 -11.87 -4.28
N THR A 139 -1.01 -10.72 -4.49
CA THR A 139 -0.30 -9.45 -4.79
C THR A 139 0.41 -8.91 -3.56
N PRO A 140 1.52 -8.15 -3.70
CA PRO A 140 2.11 -7.42 -2.58
C PRO A 140 1.12 -6.42 -1.98
N LYS A 141 1.05 -6.32 -0.65
CA LYS A 141 0.29 -5.29 0.04
C LYS A 141 1.09 -4.00 0.08
N GLY A 142 0.71 -3.05 -0.77
CA GLY A 142 1.26 -1.71 -0.79
C GLY A 142 0.26 -0.68 -1.32
N ALA A 143 0.77 0.52 -1.58
CA ALA A 143 0.07 1.66 -2.18
C ALA A 143 1.07 2.50 -3.00
N TYR A 144 0.56 3.30 -3.94
CA TYR A 144 1.31 4.38 -4.62
C TYR A 144 0.57 5.70 -4.41
N ALA A 145 1.27 6.74 -3.93
CA ALA A 145 0.74 8.09 -3.78
C ALA A 145 1.87 9.11 -3.58
N ASP A 146 1.68 10.36 -3.99
CA ASP A 146 2.55 11.50 -3.69
C ASP A 146 2.32 11.97 -2.24
N ILE A 147 2.88 11.22 -1.29
CA ILE A 147 2.73 11.50 0.16
C ILE A 147 3.69 12.58 0.65
N ASN A 148 4.64 13.02 -0.20
CA ASN A 148 5.58 14.11 0.06
C ASN A 148 5.17 15.46 -0.57
N GLY A 149 4.33 15.43 -1.61
CA GLY A 149 3.79 16.60 -2.31
C GLY A 149 4.74 17.20 -3.35
N ASP A 150 5.60 16.41 -4.00
CA ASP A 150 6.51 16.89 -5.06
C ASP A 150 6.14 16.48 -6.50
N GLY A 151 4.98 15.84 -6.67
CA GLY A 151 4.38 15.49 -7.96
C GLY A 151 4.76 14.11 -8.50
N LYS A 152 5.29 13.22 -7.64
CA LYS A 152 5.64 11.83 -7.97
C LYS A 152 5.16 10.90 -6.88
N ASP A 153 4.80 9.67 -7.25
CA ASP A 153 4.32 8.70 -6.26
C ASP A 153 5.49 8.04 -5.52
N GLU A 154 5.38 7.99 -4.19
CA GLU A 154 6.14 7.05 -3.36
C GLU A 154 5.52 5.65 -3.43
N ALA A 155 6.36 4.61 -3.37
CA ALA A 155 5.92 3.25 -3.13
C ALA A 155 5.89 2.94 -1.63
N VAL A 156 4.69 2.68 -1.10
CA VAL A 156 4.47 2.36 0.32
C VAL A 156 4.19 0.86 0.46
N ILE A 157 5.14 0.10 1.00
CA ILE A 157 5.15 -1.38 0.93
C ILE A 157 5.11 -1.99 2.33
N THR A 158 4.20 -2.95 2.55
CA THR A 158 4.13 -3.69 3.81
C THR A 158 5.09 -4.87 3.82
N TYR A 159 5.98 -4.92 4.80
CA TYR A 159 6.99 -5.96 5.00
C TYR A 159 6.75 -6.73 6.31
N VAL A 160 6.83 -8.06 6.27
CA VAL A 160 6.63 -8.93 7.45
C VAL A 160 7.93 -9.63 7.84
N CYS A 161 8.07 -9.90 9.13
CA CYS A 161 9.18 -10.64 9.70
C CYS A 161 8.71 -11.52 10.88
N ASP A 162 9.31 -12.70 11.08
CA ASP A 162 9.07 -13.54 12.26
C ASP A 162 10.25 -14.47 12.62
N GLN A 163 10.39 -14.75 13.92
CA GLN A 163 11.44 -15.62 14.49
C GLN A 163 11.09 -17.12 14.38
N GLY A 164 10.46 -17.57 13.29
CA GLY A 164 10.06 -18.98 13.12
C GLY A 164 8.77 -19.32 13.85
N GLY A 165 7.73 -18.51 13.64
CA GLY A 165 6.40 -18.67 14.25
C GLY A 165 6.09 -17.72 15.41
N VAL A 166 7.06 -16.93 15.88
CA VAL A 166 6.82 -15.74 16.71
C VAL A 166 6.84 -14.51 15.81
N ALA A 167 5.65 -14.12 15.34
CA ALA A 167 5.52 -12.95 14.48
C ALA A 167 5.82 -11.65 15.22
N TRP A 168 6.53 -10.75 14.55
CA TRP A 168 6.74 -9.38 14.97
C TRP A 168 5.62 -8.45 14.48
N PRO A 169 5.60 -7.17 14.90
CA PRO A 169 4.89 -6.12 14.17
C PRO A 169 5.27 -6.13 12.67
N ASP A 170 4.35 -5.72 11.79
CA ASP A 170 4.73 -5.47 10.39
C ASP A 170 5.57 -4.18 10.31
N ASN A 171 6.24 -3.97 9.18
CA ASN A 171 6.93 -2.72 8.86
C ASN A 171 6.24 -2.11 7.63
N LEU A 172 6.19 -0.78 7.57
CA LEU A 172 5.71 -0.05 6.39
C LEU A 172 6.88 0.75 5.83
N LEU A 173 7.41 0.26 4.71
CA LEU A 173 8.61 0.77 4.05
C LEU A 173 8.20 1.75 2.96
N ILE A 174 8.95 2.84 2.81
CA ILE A 174 8.66 3.91 1.86
C ILE A 174 9.85 4.05 0.91
N TYR A 175 9.57 3.99 -0.39
CA TYR A 175 10.54 4.15 -1.46
C TYR A 175 10.13 5.31 -2.36
N ASP A 176 11.11 5.93 -3.00
CA ASP A 176 10.85 6.91 -4.05
C ASP A 176 10.30 6.25 -5.33
N ASN A 177 9.99 7.09 -6.30
CA ASN A 177 9.42 6.70 -7.58
C ASN A 177 10.36 5.82 -8.45
N ASP A 178 11.66 5.76 -8.11
CA ASP A 178 12.67 4.90 -8.74
C ASP A 178 12.95 3.63 -7.92
N LEU A 179 12.19 3.38 -6.86
CA LEU A 179 12.33 2.29 -5.87
C LEU A 179 13.62 2.35 -5.03
N ASN A 180 14.20 3.54 -4.82
CA ASN A 180 15.22 3.74 -3.80
C ASN A 180 14.55 3.85 -2.42
N TYR A 181 15.06 3.13 -1.43
CA TYR A 181 14.53 3.21 -0.07
C TYR A 181 14.76 4.59 0.55
N ILE A 182 13.68 5.23 1.00
CA ILE A 182 13.72 6.49 1.73
C ILE A 182 13.76 6.19 3.24
N THR A 183 12.70 5.57 3.76
CA THR A 183 12.42 5.52 5.20
C THR A 183 11.36 4.48 5.56
N GLN A 184 10.98 4.41 6.83
CA GLN A 184 9.88 3.58 7.30
C GLN A 184 9.08 4.27 8.42
N VAL A 185 7.88 3.75 8.70
CA VAL A 185 7.17 4.12 9.93
C VAL A 185 7.81 3.41 11.13
N GLU A 186 8.60 4.15 11.92
CA GLU A 186 9.27 3.61 13.13
C GLU A 186 8.34 3.53 14.35
N ASP A 187 7.61 4.61 14.66
CA ASP A 187 6.71 4.65 15.81
C ASP A 187 5.25 4.37 15.41
N TRP A 188 4.78 3.20 15.81
CA TRP A 188 3.39 2.74 15.69
C TRP A 188 2.56 2.91 16.97
N THR A 189 3.18 3.31 18.08
CA THR A 189 2.49 3.44 19.36
C THR A 189 1.62 4.69 19.33
N ARG A 190 0.32 4.55 19.56
CA ARG A 190 -0.60 5.70 19.61
C ARG A 190 -1.43 5.63 20.88
N ASN A 191 -1.49 6.76 21.60
CA ASN A 191 -2.23 6.88 22.87
C ASN A 191 -1.88 5.77 23.90
N GLY A 192 -0.62 5.31 23.92
CA GLY A 192 -0.14 4.23 24.80
C GLY A 192 -0.50 2.81 24.35
N MET A 193 -1.12 2.63 23.18
CA MET A 193 -1.43 1.32 22.60
C MET A 193 -0.28 0.88 21.70
N GLU A 194 0.41 -0.21 22.08
CA GLU A 194 1.49 -0.82 21.28
C GLU A 194 0.93 -1.57 20.06
N PRO A 195 1.66 -1.60 18.92
CA PRO A 195 1.23 -2.33 17.73
C PRO A 195 1.09 -3.83 17.99
N ALA A 196 0.07 -4.43 17.37
CA ALA A 196 -0.07 -5.87 17.35
C ALA A 196 1.04 -6.56 16.53
N ARG A 197 1.21 -7.86 16.76
CA ARG A 197 1.93 -8.73 15.82
C ARG A 197 1.17 -8.80 14.50
N ARG A 198 1.87 -8.61 13.37
CA ARG A 198 1.29 -8.48 12.02
C ARG A 198 0.10 -7.49 11.94
N HIS A 199 0.28 -6.30 12.53
CA HIS A 199 -0.77 -5.32 12.78
C HIS A 199 -1.40 -4.66 11.55
N ILE A 200 -0.73 -4.53 10.39
CA ILE A 200 -1.25 -3.76 9.25
C ILE A 200 -2.31 -4.59 8.53
N ASN A 201 -3.57 -4.20 8.67
CA ASN A 201 -4.70 -4.90 8.07
C ASN A 201 -4.87 -4.49 6.60
N GLN A 202 -4.90 -3.18 6.37
CA GLN A 202 -5.35 -2.58 5.12
C GLN A 202 -4.58 -1.29 4.84
N LEU A 203 -4.33 -1.08 3.55
CA LEU A 203 -3.89 0.19 2.97
C LEU A 203 -4.96 0.59 1.96
N GLU A 204 -5.41 1.83 2.02
CA GLU A 204 -6.24 2.50 1.01
C GLU A 204 -5.51 3.79 0.62
N TRP A 205 -5.69 4.29 -0.61
CA TRP A 205 -4.97 5.49 -1.03
C TRP A 205 -5.76 6.34 -2.02
N THR A 206 -5.41 7.63 -2.03
CA THR A 206 -5.69 8.62 -3.08
C THR A 206 -4.37 8.97 -3.77
N ASP A 207 -4.39 9.90 -4.73
CA ASP A 207 -3.17 10.38 -5.40
C ASP A 207 -2.17 11.05 -4.41
N ASP A 208 -2.65 11.54 -3.26
CA ASP A 208 -1.91 12.40 -2.31
C ASP A 208 -1.85 11.87 -0.86
N THR A 209 -2.44 10.70 -0.56
CA THR A 209 -2.53 10.18 0.81
C THR A 209 -2.65 8.66 0.84
N VAL A 210 -1.87 8.01 1.69
CA VAL A 210 -2.08 6.60 2.07
C VAL A 210 -2.77 6.53 3.44
N THR A 211 -3.95 5.94 3.49
CA THR A 211 -4.68 5.62 4.72
C THR A 211 -4.34 4.20 5.16
N VAL A 212 -3.74 4.08 6.36
CA VAL A 212 -3.35 2.81 6.98
C VAL A 212 -4.39 2.44 8.03
N THR A 213 -4.84 1.19 8.02
CA THR A 213 -5.62 0.60 9.14
C THR A 213 -4.83 -0.53 9.79
N TRP A 214 -4.64 -0.46 11.10
CA TRP A 214 -3.84 -1.42 11.86
C TRP A 214 -4.42 -1.78 13.23
N ARG A 215 -3.99 -2.91 13.79
CA ARG A 215 -4.34 -3.34 15.15
C ARG A 215 -3.31 -3.00 16.21
N ALA A 216 -3.80 -2.69 17.41
CA ALA A 216 -2.99 -2.41 18.59
C ALA A 216 -3.57 -3.11 19.84
N TYR A 217 -2.73 -3.27 20.86
CA TYR A 217 -3.15 -3.79 22.16
C TYR A 217 -3.77 -2.68 23.01
N GLY A 218 -4.93 -2.95 23.60
CA GLY A 218 -5.55 -2.06 24.59
C GLY A 218 -4.80 -2.08 25.93
N GLU A 219 -5.13 -1.14 26.81
CA GLU A 219 -4.55 -1.09 28.17
C GLU A 219 -4.77 -2.42 28.91
N GLY A 220 -3.67 -3.01 29.41
CA GLY A 220 -3.67 -4.30 30.11
C GLY A 220 -3.81 -5.53 29.21
N GLU A 221 -3.93 -5.37 27.89
CA GLU A 221 -3.93 -6.51 26.95
C GLU A 221 -2.51 -7.04 26.76
N SER A 222 -2.32 -8.33 27.06
CA SER A 222 -1.11 -9.06 26.71
C SER A 222 -1.52 -10.43 26.14
N GLY A 223 -1.27 -10.67 24.85
CA GLY A 223 -1.67 -11.93 24.23
C GLY A 223 -1.78 -11.92 22.71
N ALA A 224 -2.30 -13.03 22.18
CA ALA A 224 -2.39 -13.29 20.73
C ALA A 224 -3.51 -12.50 20.00
N VAL A 225 -4.37 -11.79 20.73
CA VAL A 225 -5.53 -11.08 20.17
C VAL A 225 -5.45 -9.61 20.59
N ALA A 226 -5.27 -8.73 19.60
CA ALA A 226 -5.37 -7.29 19.74
C ALA A 226 -6.83 -6.87 19.50
N THR A 227 -7.43 -6.12 20.45
CA THR A 227 -8.83 -5.67 20.34
C THR A 227 -9.00 -4.23 19.89
N GLN A 228 -7.91 -3.49 19.64
CA GLN A 228 -7.98 -2.12 19.13
C GLN A 228 -7.67 -2.12 17.65
N GLU A 229 -8.44 -1.35 16.88
CA GLU A 229 -8.17 -1.05 15.48
C GLU A 229 -8.11 0.47 15.32
N LEU A 230 -7.02 0.91 14.71
CA LEU A 230 -6.68 2.31 14.49
C LEU A 230 -6.62 2.55 12.99
N THR A 231 -6.98 3.76 12.59
CA THR A 231 -6.86 4.25 11.22
C THR A 231 -6.07 5.56 11.26
N GLY A 232 -5.27 5.82 10.23
CA GLY A 232 -4.41 6.99 10.17
C GLY A 232 -3.87 7.26 8.79
N ASN A 233 -3.52 8.52 8.55
CA ASN A 233 -3.02 8.99 7.27
C ASN A 233 -1.49 9.08 7.34
N LEU A 234 -0.82 8.55 6.33
CA LEU A 234 0.63 8.60 6.16
C LEU A 234 1.01 9.78 5.27
N THR A 235 1.95 10.58 5.73
CA THR A 235 2.63 11.63 4.95
C THR A 235 4.14 11.53 5.15
N LEU A 236 4.90 12.15 4.25
CA LEU A 236 6.37 12.16 4.25
C LEU A 236 6.89 13.61 4.33
N ASP A 237 7.62 13.95 5.39
CA ASP A 237 8.25 15.27 5.56
C ASP A 237 9.78 15.11 5.52
N GLY A 238 10.37 15.42 4.37
CA GLY A 238 11.75 15.03 4.06
C GLY A 238 11.89 13.50 4.09
N ASP A 239 12.89 12.98 4.80
CA ASP A 239 13.10 11.54 4.94
C ASP A 239 12.32 10.91 6.12
N LYS A 240 11.33 11.63 6.67
CA LYS A 240 10.58 11.21 7.87
C LYS A 240 9.12 10.89 7.57
N ALA A 241 8.76 9.62 7.72
CA ALA A 241 7.38 9.18 7.75
C ALA A 241 6.62 9.73 8.97
N ASN A 242 5.43 10.29 8.75
CA ASN A 242 4.51 10.71 9.79
C ASN A 242 3.17 9.99 9.60
N LEU A 243 2.77 9.15 10.56
CA LEU A 243 1.49 8.46 10.58
C LEU A 243 0.56 9.10 11.63
N GLU A 244 -0.32 9.99 11.18
CA GLU A 244 -1.31 10.68 12.02
C GLU A 244 -2.55 9.80 12.22
N MET A 245 -2.94 9.55 13.47
CA MET A 245 -4.12 8.73 13.77
C MET A 245 -5.41 9.54 13.57
N THR A 246 -6.22 9.14 12.60
CA THR A 246 -7.49 9.78 12.22
C THR A 246 -8.72 9.04 12.78
N GLY A 247 -8.57 7.77 13.18
CA GLY A 247 -9.65 6.95 13.74
C GLY A 247 -9.16 5.90 14.74
N HIS A 248 -10.04 5.51 15.66
CA HIS A 248 -9.80 4.45 16.63
C HIS A 248 -11.14 3.81 17.04
N ARG A 249 -11.21 2.47 17.04
CA ARG A 249 -12.34 1.70 17.56
C ARG A 249 -11.87 0.43 18.27
N LYS A 250 -12.70 -0.07 19.19
CA LYS A 250 -12.56 -1.42 19.75
C LYS A 250 -13.25 -2.44 18.85
N THR A 251 -12.52 -3.46 18.44
CA THR A 251 -13.01 -4.65 17.71
C THR A 251 -13.26 -5.80 18.70
N SER A 252 -14.32 -6.57 18.45
CA SER A 252 -14.72 -7.76 19.23
C SER A 252 -13.90 -9.01 18.91
#